data_AF-A0A2N3I0G9-F1
#
_entry.id   AF-A0A2N3I0G9-F1
#
_cell.length_a   1.000
_cell.length_b   1.000
_cell.length_c   1.000
_cell.angle_alpha   90.00
_cell.angle_beta   90.00
_cell.angle_gamma   90.00
#
_symmetry.space_group_name_H-M   'P 1'
#
loop_
_entity.id
_entity.type
_entity.pdbx_description
1 polymer ?
#
loop_
_entity_poly.entity_id
_entity_poly.type
_entity_poly.pdbx_seq_one_letter_code
_entity_poly.pdbx_strand_id
1 'polypeptide(L)'
;MNKIMKFVIALVLIGSLTGAQMFDFQRSDRKSNVLRKNEILKQKLWEQLQNGESALYDNAFDIETYKYTKDDYECLISYLKETLKEEGYNTPSKEVFAQKVRKIFGRTIDYSTCLKYLYVNMDNPKDRKHKYFRSDNSIEIHPLGIFVNKEYCFITQLYAIPEIIDYKKEFPEIYQRECKLKINQKDKNSESLKLSLWKDNKGITVGDNLKTFIARNRYLLNNDTTQLVWLLKHDELFMEALIKTYGYYENKKHVDWYNKRR
;
A
#
# COMPACT_ATOMS: atom_id res chain seq x y z
N MET A 1 0.24 -42.87 -52.15
CA MET A 1 -0.25 -43.16 -50.77
C MET A 1 0.72 -44.15 -50.14
N ASN A 2 1.40 -44.00 -49.00
CA ASN A 2 1.36 -43.06 -47.89
C ASN A 2 2.75 -43.02 -47.21
N LYS A 3 3.66 -42.16 -47.69
CA LYS A 3 4.83 -41.71 -46.89
C LYS A 3 4.65 -40.26 -46.43
N ILE A 4 3.98 -39.43 -47.23
CA ILE A 4 3.61 -38.05 -46.86
C ILE A 4 2.51 -38.04 -45.76
N MET A 5 1.60 -39.03 -45.76
CA MET A 5 0.52 -39.11 -44.75
C MET A 5 1.01 -39.55 -43.36
N LYS A 6 2.20 -40.17 -43.24
CA LYS A 6 2.78 -40.52 -41.93
C LYS A 6 3.53 -39.35 -41.27
N PHE A 7 4.00 -38.38 -42.05
CA PHE A 7 4.68 -37.18 -41.53
C PHE A 7 3.68 -36.14 -41.00
N VAL A 8 2.48 -36.06 -41.58
CA VAL A 8 1.42 -35.14 -41.12
C VAL A 8 0.79 -35.61 -39.81
N ILE A 9 0.73 -36.92 -39.53
CA ILE A 9 0.19 -37.44 -38.26
C ILE A 9 1.19 -37.29 -37.10
N ALA A 10 2.51 -37.29 -37.37
CA ALA A 10 3.54 -37.06 -36.35
C ALA A 10 3.60 -35.59 -35.89
N LEU A 11 3.25 -34.62 -36.75
CA LEU A 11 3.21 -33.20 -36.39
C LEU A 11 1.93 -32.80 -35.63
N VAL A 12 0.85 -33.57 -35.74
CA VAL A 12 -0.40 -33.32 -34.99
C VAL A 12 -0.34 -33.89 -33.57
N LEU A 13 0.54 -34.85 -33.27
CA LEU A 13 0.68 -35.44 -31.92
C LEU A 13 1.67 -34.73 -31.00
N ILE A 14 2.50 -33.80 -31.51
CA ILE A 14 3.37 -32.94 -30.67
C ILE A 14 2.66 -31.62 -30.33
N GLY A 15 1.57 -31.27 -31.03
CA GLY A 15 0.81 -30.03 -30.81
C GLY A 15 -0.21 -30.06 -29.67
N SER A 16 -0.47 -31.21 -29.04
CA SER A 16 -1.51 -31.34 -28.01
C SER A 16 -0.99 -31.47 -26.57
N LEU A 17 0.31 -31.69 -26.36
CA LEU A 17 0.89 -31.76 -25.00
C LEU A 17 1.37 -30.41 -24.45
N THR A 18 1.63 -29.41 -25.30
CA THR A 18 2.25 -28.16 -24.84
C THR A 18 1.27 -27.18 -24.22
N GLY A 19 0.00 -27.17 -24.67
CA GLY A 19 -1.03 -26.28 -24.15
C GLY A 19 -1.38 -26.58 -22.69
N ALA A 20 -1.84 -27.80 -22.39
CA ALA A 20 -2.25 -28.18 -21.04
C ALA A 20 -1.09 -28.09 -20.04
N GLN A 21 0.10 -28.56 -20.40
CA GLN A 21 1.29 -28.50 -19.55
C GLN A 21 1.77 -27.05 -19.30
N MET A 22 1.73 -26.17 -20.30
CA MET A 22 2.01 -24.73 -20.10
C MET A 22 0.96 -24.06 -19.22
N PHE A 23 -0.33 -24.36 -19.42
CA PHE A 23 -1.40 -23.83 -18.57
C PHE A 23 -1.27 -24.30 -17.12
N ASP A 24 -0.96 -25.58 -16.89
CA ASP A 24 -0.75 -26.14 -15.57
C ASP A 24 0.51 -25.59 -14.89
N PHE A 25 1.60 -25.40 -15.65
CA PHE A 25 2.81 -24.75 -15.15
C PHE A 25 2.54 -23.29 -14.76
N GLN A 26 1.88 -22.51 -15.62
CA GLN A 26 1.52 -21.12 -15.32
C GLN A 26 0.56 -21.01 -14.14
N ARG A 27 -0.38 -21.96 -13.99
CA ARG A 27 -1.31 -22.01 -12.85
C ARG A 27 -0.59 -22.37 -11.55
N SER A 28 0.33 -23.33 -11.60
CA SER A 28 1.17 -23.73 -10.48
C SER A 28 2.08 -22.59 -10.03
N ASP A 29 2.74 -21.90 -10.98
CA ASP A 29 3.60 -20.74 -10.70
C ASP A 29 2.82 -19.53 -10.17
N ARG A 30 1.61 -19.27 -10.68
CA ARG A 30 0.72 -18.26 -10.08
C ARG A 30 0.31 -18.64 -8.66
N LYS A 31 -0.04 -19.89 -8.41
CA LYS A 31 -0.44 -20.38 -7.08
C LYS A 31 0.73 -20.30 -6.09
N SER A 32 1.93 -20.71 -6.47
CA SER A 32 3.13 -20.62 -5.64
C SER A 32 3.50 -19.16 -5.32
N ASN A 33 3.38 -18.25 -6.29
CA ASN A 33 3.63 -16.82 -6.09
C ASN A 33 2.60 -16.16 -5.17
N VAL A 34 1.31 -16.52 -5.29
CA VAL A 34 0.26 -16.04 -4.38
C VAL A 34 0.50 -16.55 -2.95
N LEU A 35 0.82 -17.84 -2.79
CA LEU A 35 1.15 -18.42 -1.49
C LEU A 35 2.36 -17.73 -0.86
N ARG A 36 3.46 -17.54 -1.62
CA ARG A 36 4.66 -16.84 -1.13
C ARG A 36 4.37 -15.40 -0.71
N LYS A 37 3.56 -14.66 -1.47
CA LYS A 37 3.16 -13.29 -1.09
C LYS A 37 2.35 -13.27 0.21
N ASN A 38 1.48 -14.26 0.41
CA ASN A 38 0.71 -14.41 1.64
C ASN A 38 1.63 -14.72 2.83
N GLU A 39 2.63 -15.59 2.67
CA GLU A 39 3.61 -15.87 3.73
C GLU A 39 4.43 -14.64 4.12
N ILE A 40 4.89 -13.84 3.15
CA ILE A 40 5.60 -12.58 3.45
C ILE A 40 4.69 -11.61 4.20
N LEU A 41 3.43 -11.47 3.76
CA LEU A 41 2.44 -10.62 4.44
C LEU A 41 2.21 -11.09 5.88
N LYS A 42 2.03 -12.39 6.11
CA LYS A 42 1.88 -12.98 7.45
C LYS A 42 3.10 -12.77 8.32
N GLN A 43 4.30 -12.92 7.74
CA GLN A 43 5.56 -12.66 8.45
C GLN A 43 5.63 -11.19 8.87
N LYS A 44 5.40 -10.25 7.94
CA LYS A 44 5.43 -8.81 8.24
C LYS A 44 4.36 -8.40 9.23
N LEU A 45 3.17 -8.97 9.12
CA LEU A 45 2.11 -8.79 10.10
C LEU A 45 2.58 -9.24 11.48
N TRP A 46 3.13 -10.45 11.60
CA TRP A 46 3.63 -10.92 12.89
C TRP A 46 4.76 -10.05 13.43
N GLU A 47 5.68 -9.59 12.57
CA GLU A 47 6.74 -8.66 12.96
C GLU A 47 6.18 -7.35 13.52
N GLN A 48 5.14 -6.79 12.92
CA GLN A 48 4.46 -5.59 13.42
C GLN A 48 3.72 -5.87 14.75
N LEU A 49 2.98 -6.97 14.85
CA LEU A 49 2.20 -7.32 16.05
C LEU A 49 3.08 -7.61 17.26
N GLN A 50 4.20 -8.32 17.09
CA GLN A 50 5.08 -8.69 18.20
C GLN A 50 5.82 -7.49 18.81
N ASN A 51 5.97 -6.40 18.05
CA ASN A 51 6.52 -5.14 18.53
C ASN A 51 5.46 -4.21 19.12
N GLY A 52 4.17 -4.53 18.98
CA GLY A 52 3.08 -3.64 19.34
C GLY A 52 2.90 -2.49 18.33
N GLU A 53 1.86 -1.69 18.54
CA GLU A 53 1.65 -0.44 17.83
C GLU A 53 2.67 0.62 18.27
N SER A 54 2.88 0.68 19.58
CA SER A 54 3.84 1.54 20.27
C SER A 54 4.20 0.89 21.60
N ALA A 55 5.09 1.53 22.35
CA ALA A 55 5.33 1.16 23.73
C ALA A 55 5.56 2.38 24.60
N LEU A 56 5.14 2.31 25.85
CA LEU A 56 5.53 3.25 26.88
C LEU A 56 6.93 2.87 27.37
N TYR A 57 7.92 3.72 27.09
CA TYR A 57 9.30 3.56 27.52
C TYR A 57 9.51 4.13 28.92
N ASP A 58 10.06 3.31 29.79
CA ASP A 58 10.32 3.62 31.20
C ASP A 58 9.14 4.28 31.94
N ASN A 59 7.91 3.91 31.54
CA ASN A 59 6.66 4.49 32.04
C ASN A 59 6.51 6.01 31.85
N ALA A 60 7.29 6.63 30.96
CA ALA A 60 7.40 8.08 30.85
C ALA A 60 6.88 8.65 29.53
N PHE A 61 7.26 8.05 28.39
CA PHE A 61 6.89 8.54 27.07
C PHE A 61 6.69 7.39 26.09
N ASP A 62 5.77 7.58 25.14
CA ASP A 62 5.52 6.59 24.10
C ASP A 62 6.64 6.62 23.05
N ILE A 63 6.97 5.45 22.50
CA ILE A 63 7.93 5.28 21.41
C ILE A 63 7.36 4.37 20.32
N GLU A 64 7.82 4.58 19.09
CA GLU A 64 7.61 3.60 18.02
C GLU A 64 8.63 2.46 18.17
N THR A 65 8.12 1.24 18.26
CA THR A 65 8.94 0.03 18.47
C THR A 65 9.20 -0.73 17.18
N TYR A 66 8.44 -0.44 16.12
CA TYR A 66 8.57 -1.11 14.83
C TYR A 66 9.15 -0.18 13.77
N LYS A 67 10.29 -0.58 13.18
CA LYS A 67 10.89 0.16 12.07
C LYS A 67 10.43 -0.42 10.74
N TYR A 68 9.58 0.32 10.04
CA TYR A 68 9.08 -0.09 8.73
C TYR A 68 10.16 -0.07 7.65
N THR A 69 9.98 -0.96 6.69
CA THR A 69 10.93 -1.20 5.61
C THR A 69 10.24 -1.17 4.25
N LYS A 70 11.07 -1.30 3.22
CA LYS A 70 10.61 -1.56 1.86
C LYS A 70 9.70 -2.80 1.77
N ASP A 71 10.01 -3.85 2.51
CA ASP A 71 9.27 -5.11 2.39
C ASP A 71 7.87 -4.99 2.99
N ASP A 72 7.70 -4.17 4.03
CA ASP A 72 6.39 -3.81 4.59
C ASP A 72 5.51 -3.12 3.55
N TYR A 73 6.09 -2.17 2.81
CA TYR A 73 5.41 -1.53 1.69
C TYR A 73 5.08 -2.54 0.58
N GLU A 74 6.06 -3.32 0.13
CA GLU A 74 5.90 -4.19 -1.04
C GLU A 74 4.94 -5.36 -0.80
N CYS A 75 4.83 -5.86 0.44
CA CYS A 75 3.91 -6.96 0.77
C CYS A 75 2.44 -6.57 0.62
N LEU A 76 2.10 -5.29 0.75
CA LEU A 76 0.74 -4.76 0.64
C LEU A 76 0.30 -4.44 -0.79
N ILE A 77 1.24 -4.28 -1.73
CA ILE A 77 0.93 -3.81 -3.09
C ILE A 77 -0.12 -4.67 -3.79
N SER A 78 -0.04 -5.99 -3.64
CA SER A 78 -0.98 -6.90 -4.31
C SER A 78 -2.38 -6.80 -3.71
N TYR A 79 -2.49 -6.66 -2.38
CA TYR A 79 -3.76 -6.44 -1.69
C TYR A 79 -4.41 -5.13 -2.15
N LEU A 80 -3.68 -4.01 -2.05
CA LEU A 80 -4.16 -2.68 -2.42
C LEU A 80 -4.62 -2.59 -3.88
N LYS A 81 -3.89 -3.25 -4.79
CA LYS A 81 -4.24 -3.31 -6.22
C LYS A 81 -5.58 -4.02 -6.44
N GLU A 82 -5.80 -5.19 -5.83
CA GLU A 82 -7.06 -5.92 -5.99
C GLU A 82 -8.22 -5.18 -5.31
N THR A 83 -7.99 -4.55 -4.15
CA THR A 83 -9.00 -3.68 -3.52
C THR A 83 -9.44 -2.55 -4.45
N LEU A 84 -8.51 -1.82 -5.07
CA LEU A 84 -8.89 -0.75 -6.02
C LEU A 84 -9.76 -1.28 -7.15
N LYS A 85 -9.40 -2.44 -7.70
CA LYS A 85 -10.12 -3.07 -8.80
C LYS A 85 -11.54 -3.46 -8.39
N GLU A 86 -11.72 -4.03 -7.20
CA GLU A 86 -13.03 -4.38 -6.64
C GLU A 86 -13.90 -3.14 -6.43
N GLU A 87 -13.29 -2.01 -6.09
CA GLU A 87 -13.94 -0.71 -5.83
C GLU A 87 -14.14 0.15 -7.09
N GLY A 88 -14.01 -0.46 -8.28
CA GLY A 88 -14.29 0.16 -9.57
C GLY A 88 -13.21 1.13 -10.07
N TYR A 89 -11.99 1.06 -9.54
CA TYR A 89 -10.86 1.83 -10.04
C TYR A 89 -10.49 1.40 -11.46
N ASN A 90 -10.48 2.36 -12.38
CA ASN A 90 -10.04 2.12 -13.75
C ASN A 90 -8.54 2.39 -13.85
N THR A 91 -7.72 1.34 -13.86
CA THR A 91 -6.26 1.50 -13.97
C THR A 91 -5.89 2.26 -15.26
N PRO A 92 -5.30 3.46 -15.17
CA PRO A 92 -4.92 4.23 -16.35
C PRO A 92 -3.76 3.56 -17.10
N SER A 93 -3.59 3.90 -18.39
CA SER A 93 -2.37 3.53 -19.11
C SER A 93 -1.16 4.19 -18.45
N LYS A 94 0.05 3.64 -18.70
CA LYS A 94 1.30 4.20 -18.15
C LYS A 94 1.52 5.65 -18.57
N GLU A 95 1.18 5.99 -19.80
CA GLU A 95 1.29 7.33 -20.36
C GLU A 95 0.35 8.30 -19.64
N VAL A 96 -0.92 7.91 -19.50
CA VAL A 96 -1.94 8.71 -18.80
C VAL A 96 -1.58 8.87 -17.32
N PHE A 97 -1.12 7.80 -16.67
CA PHE A 97 -0.67 7.83 -15.29
C PHE A 97 0.52 8.78 -15.10
N ALA A 98 1.54 8.69 -15.95
CA ALA A 98 2.70 9.57 -15.90
C ALA A 98 2.33 11.05 -16.12
N GLN A 99 1.40 11.34 -17.05
CA GLN A 99 0.88 12.69 -17.24
C GLN A 99 0.17 13.22 -15.99
N LYS A 100 -0.68 12.39 -15.36
CA LYS A 100 -1.37 12.73 -14.12
C LYS A 100 -0.39 12.96 -12.98
N VAL A 101 0.58 12.08 -12.77
CA VAL A 101 1.60 12.23 -11.72
C VAL A 101 2.44 13.49 -11.93
N ARG A 102 2.81 13.81 -13.18
CA ARG A 102 3.50 15.07 -13.50
C ARG A 102 2.64 16.29 -13.20
N LYS A 103 1.36 16.23 -13.56
CA LYS A 103 0.41 17.33 -13.36
C LYS A 103 0.10 17.57 -11.88
N ILE A 104 -0.09 16.50 -11.11
CA ILE A 104 -0.49 16.57 -9.69
C ILE A 104 0.71 16.86 -8.79
N PHE A 105 1.83 16.16 -9.00
CA PHE A 105 2.97 16.18 -8.07
C PHE A 105 4.24 16.81 -8.65
N GLY A 106 4.23 17.27 -9.91
CA GLY A 106 5.43 17.76 -10.58
C GLY A 106 6.51 16.69 -10.78
N ARG A 107 6.16 15.40 -10.71
CA ARG A 107 7.11 14.27 -10.83
C ARG A 107 7.07 13.64 -12.22
N THR A 108 8.24 13.44 -12.81
CA THR A 108 8.38 12.66 -14.05
C THR A 108 8.57 11.19 -13.71
N ILE A 109 7.82 10.31 -14.37
CA ILE A 109 8.02 8.87 -14.31
C ILE A 109 8.95 8.45 -15.45
N ASP A 110 10.07 7.81 -15.10
CA ASP A 110 10.93 7.14 -16.04
C ASP A 110 10.73 5.62 -15.94
N TYR A 111 10.06 5.04 -16.94
CA TYR A 111 9.78 3.60 -17.02
C TYR A 111 10.98 2.75 -17.42
N SER A 112 12.09 3.34 -17.88
CA SER A 112 13.32 2.60 -18.19
C SER A 112 14.07 2.15 -16.93
N THR A 113 13.85 2.83 -15.79
CA THR A 113 14.48 2.48 -14.51
C THR A 113 13.84 1.25 -13.85
N CYS A 114 14.66 0.45 -13.16
CA CYS A 114 14.21 -0.71 -12.37
C CYS A 114 13.46 -0.34 -11.08
N LEU A 115 13.42 0.95 -10.71
CA LEU A 115 12.66 1.43 -9.57
C LEU A 115 11.17 1.22 -9.83
N LYS A 116 10.50 0.44 -8.97
CA LYS A 116 9.06 0.12 -9.10
C LYS A 116 8.15 1.26 -8.68
N TYR A 117 8.64 2.19 -7.85
CA TYR A 117 7.85 3.28 -7.31
C TYR A 117 8.70 4.51 -7.00
N LEU A 118 8.07 5.67 -7.10
CA LEU A 118 8.65 6.96 -6.71
C LEU A 118 8.11 7.36 -5.34
N TYR A 119 8.89 8.15 -4.61
CA TYR A 119 8.43 8.82 -3.40
C TYR A 119 8.11 10.30 -3.68
N VAL A 120 7.07 10.78 -3.02
CA VAL A 120 6.52 12.14 -3.05
C VAL A 120 6.34 12.59 -1.60
N ASN A 121 7.08 13.60 -1.19
CA ASN A 121 6.98 14.18 0.16
C ASN A 121 5.98 15.34 0.14
N MET A 122 4.87 15.21 0.87
CA MET A 122 3.78 16.18 0.80
C MET A 122 4.09 17.55 1.44
N ASP A 123 5.19 17.65 2.19
CA ASP A 123 5.63 18.90 2.84
C ASP A 123 6.78 19.57 2.07
N ASN A 124 7.67 18.77 1.47
CA ASN A 124 8.83 19.25 0.74
C ASN A 124 8.99 18.55 -0.62
N PRO A 125 8.56 19.16 -1.73
CA PRO A 125 8.53 18.53 -3.05
C PRO A 125 9.94 18.28 -3.62
N LYS A 126 10.97 18.90 -3.03
CA LYS A 126 12.38 18.69 -3.41
C LYS A 126 12.98 17.44 -2.75
N ASP A 127 12.44 17.01 -1.61
CA ASP A 127 12.87 15.79 -0.95
C ASP A 127 12.21 14.56 -1.58
N ARG A 128 13.04 13.76 -2.25
CA ARG A 128 12.61 12.62 -3.08
C ARG A 128 13.13 11.30 -2.55
N LYS A 129 13.81 11.29 -1.40
CA LYS A 129 14.37 10.08 -0.80
C LYS A 129 13.22 9.21 -0.31
N HIS A 130 13.25 7.91 -0.63
CA HIS A 130 12.28 6.97 -0.10
C HIS A 130 12.40 6.92 1.43
N LYS A 131 11.28 7.21 2.09
CA LYS A 131 11.14 7.13 3.53
C LYS A 131 10.02 6.14 3.84
N TYR A 132 10.33 5.15 4.65
CA TYR A 132 9.38 4.13 5.07
C TYR A 132 8.90 4.48 6.47
N PHE A 133 8.17 5.60 6.56
CA PHE A 133 7.48 6.03 7.77
C PHE A 133 5.98 5.93 7.52
N ARG A 134 5.23 5.53 8.54
CA ARG A 134 3.77 5.61 8.48
C ARG A 134 3.33 7.07 8.48
N SER A 135 2.13 7.29 7.98
CA SER A 135 1.50 8.62 7.91
C SER A 135 0.29 8.66 8.83
N ASP A 136 0.51 8.34 10.10
CA ASP A 136 -0.52 8.04 11.11
C ASP A 136 -0.53 9.04 12.28
N ASN A 137 0.05 10.23 12.11
CA ASN A 137 0.29 11.17 13.23
C ASN A 137 1.00 10.48 14.40
N SER A 138 1.95 9.58 14.11
CA SER A 138 2.73 8.91 15.14
C SER A 138 3.44 9.91 16.06
N ILE A 139 3.93 9.42 17.20
CA ILE A 139 4.63 10.21 18.21
C ILE A 139 5.81 11.00 17.58
N GLU A 140 6.40 10.48 16.51
CA GLU A 140 7.32 11.20 15.66
C GLU A 140 6.59 11.89 14.49
N ILE A 141 6.68 13.22 14.44
CA ILE A 141 6.12 14.00 13.33
C ILE A 141 6.94 13.71 12.06
N HIS A 142 6.43 12.83 11.22
CA HIS A 142 6.97 12.56 9.90
C HIS A 142 6.15 13.26 8.81
N PRO A 143 6.81 13.76 7.75
CA PRO A 143 6.09 14.32 6.62
C PRO A 143 5.24 13.24 5.95
N LEU A 144 4.01 13.59 5.56
CA LEU A 144 3.12 12.71 4.81
C LEU A 144 3.82 12.27 3.51
N GLY A 145 3.99 10.96 3.35
CA GLY A 145 4.73 10.36 2.26
C GLY A 145 3.84 9.57 1.32
N ILE A 146 3.89 9.88 0.02
CA ILE A 146 3.13 9.18 -1.01
C ILE A 146 4.09 8.39 -1.91
N PHE A 147 3.85 7.09 -2.00
CA PHE A 147 4.45 6.20 -2.97
C PHE A 147 3.60 6.18 -4.24
N VAL A 148 4.24 6.51 -5.36
CA VAL A 148 3.66 6.42 -6.70
C VAL A 148 4.08 5.08 -7.31
N ASN A 149 3.17 4.12 -7.36
CA ASN A 149 3.44 2.78 -7.90
C ASN A 149 3.40 2.81 -9.43
N LYS A 150 4.55 2.62 -10.07
CA LYS A 150 4.68 2.67 -11.54
C LYS A 150 4.12 1.41 -12.22
N GLU A 151 4.19 0.28 -11.55
CA GLU A 151 3.82 -1.02 -12.11
C GLU A 151 2.30 -1.14 -12.23
N TYR A 152 1.58 -0.74 -11.18
CA TYR A 152 0.13 -0.87 -11.07
C TYR A 152 -0.62 0.46 -11.19
N CYS A 153 0.09 1.56 -11.44
CA CYS A 153 -0.47 2.88 -11.75
C CYS A 153 -1.49 3.38 -10.70
N PHE A 154 -1.07 3.38 -9.44
CA PHE A 154 -1.82 3.96 -8.31
C PHE A 154 -0.87 4.69 -7.35
N ILE A 155 -1.43 5.46 -6.43
CA ILE A 155 -0.71 6.11 -5.34
C ILE A 155 -1.14 5.54 -3.99
N THR A 156 -0.24 5.47 -3.02
CA THR A 156 -0.56 5.05 -1.66
C THR A 156 0.43 5.66 -0.68
N GLN A 157 0.04 5.81 0.58
CA GLN A 157 1.00 5.96 1.67
C GLN A 157 1.48 4.58 2.14
N LEU A 158 2.42 4.57 3.08
CA LEU A 158 2.77 3.38 3.83
C LEU A 158 1.78 3.18 4.98
N TYR A 159 1.18 1.98 5.04
CA TYR A 159 0.31 1.56 6.12
C TYR A 159 0.98 0.43 6.90
N ALA A 160 0.72 0.35 8.21
CA ALA A 160 0.81 -0.92 8.91
C ALA A 160 -0.24 -1.89 8.35
N ILE A 161 0.05 -3.18 8.40
CA ILE A 161 -0.90 -4.19 7.93
C ILE A 161 -2.21 -4.13 8.73
N PRO A 162 -2.21 -4.02 10.08
CA PRO A 162 -3.44 -3.90 10.85
C PRO A 162 -4.27 -2.64 10.56
N GLU A 163 -3.69 -1.60 9.93
CA GLU A 163 -4.41 -0.36 9.61
C GLU A 163 -5.33 -0.48 8.40
N ILE A 164 -5.12 -1.49 7.55
CA ILE A 164 -5.85 -1.66 6.29
C ILE A 164 -6.37 -3.08 6.08
N ILE A 165 -5.95 -4.04 6.89
CA ILE A 165 -6.44 -5.41 6.89
C ILE A 165 -6.97 -5.77 8.28
N ASP A 166 -8.21 -6.27 8.33
CA ASP A 166 -8.79 -6.86 9.56
C ASP A 166 -8.15 -8.23 9.84
N TYR A 167 -6.92 -8.19 10.33
CA TYR A 167 -6.12 -9.39 10.56
C TYR A 167 -6.73 -10.32 11.61
N LYS A 168 -7.59 -9.82 12.50
CA LYS A 168 -8.29 -10.63 13.49
C LYS A 168 -9.21 -11.65 12.82
N LYS A 169 -9.85 -11.22 11.73
CA LYS A 169 -10.70 -12.05 10.88
C LYS A 169 -9.92 -12.84 9.84
N GLU A 170 -8.99 -12.19 9.15
CA GLU A 170 -8.27 -12.79 8.01
C GLU A 170 -7.16 -13.76 8.43
N PHE A 171 -6.58 -13.58 9.62
CA PHE A 171 -5.47 -14.39 10.16
C PHE A 171 -5.69 -14.75 11.64
N PRO A 172 -6.74 -15.52 11.97
CA PRO A 172 -7.10 -15.82 13.35
C PRO A 172 -5.99 -16.53 14.14
N GLU A 173 -5.14 -17.32 13.47
CA GLU A 173 -3.98 -17.96 14.07
C GLU A 173 -2.91 -16.96 14.55
N ILE A 174 -2.70 -15.89 13.78
CA ILE A 174 -1.76 -14.82 14.13
C ILE A 174 -2.36 -13.96 15.24
N TYR A 175 -3.65 -13.66 15.18
CA TYR A 175 -4.35 -12.95 16.24
C TYR A 175 -4.31 -13.70 17.59
N GLN A 176 -4.54 -15.01 17.59
CA GLN A 176 -4.40 -15.82 18.80
C GLN A 176 -2.98 -15.79 19.37
N ARG A 177 -1.96 -15.64 18.51
CA ARG A 177 -0.57 -15.49 18.94
C ARG A 177 -0.32 -14.14 19.60
N GLU A 178 -0.87 -13.06 19.05
CA GLU A 178 -0.81 -11.72 19.66
C GLU A 178 -1.49 -11.69 21.04
N CYS A 179 -2.64 -12.36 21.19
CA CYS A 179 -3.35 -12.48 22.47
C CYS A 179 -2.52 -13.11 23.60
N LYS A 180 -1.44 -13.83 23.26
CA LYS A 180 -0.53 -14.47 24.22
C LYS A 180 0.75 -13.65 24.47
N LEU A 181 0.90 -12.47 23.84
CA LEU A 181 2.06 -11.61 24.02
C LEU A 181 2.13 -11.05 25.45
N LYS A 182 3.35 -10.98 25.98
CA LYS A 182 3.63 -10.27 27.22
C LYS A 182 3.72 -8.78 26.92
N ILE A 183 2.85 -8.01 27.57
CA ILE A 183 2.79 -6.55 27.45
C ILE A 183 4.05 -5.91 28.04
N ASN A 184 4.49 -6.37 29.20
CA ASN A 184 5.72 -5.87 29.83
C ASN A 184 6.93 -6.62 29.28
N GLN A 185 7.85 -5.88 28.68
CA GLN A 185 9.09 -6.34 28.10
C GLN A 185 10.26 -5.49 28.61
N LYS A 186 11.47 -5.93 28.28
CA LYS A 186 12.68 -5.13 28.49
C LYS A 186 13.33 -4.86 27.14
N ASP A 187 13.86 -3.66 26.99
CA ASP A 187 14.66 -3.30 25.85
C ASP A 187 16.08 -3.92 25.96
N LYS A 188 16.99 -3.55 25.04
CA LYS A 188 18.38 -4.05 25.04
C LYS A 188 19.20 -3.54 26.24
N ASN A 189 18.84 -2.40 26.79
CA ASN A 189 19.47 -1.79 27.96
C ASN A 189 18.83 -2.24 29.29
N SER A 190 17.91 -3.21 29.25
CA SER A 190 17.12 -3.69 30.39
C SER A 190 16.11 -2.70 30.97
N GLU A 191 15.80 -1.64 30.22
CA GLU A 191 14.79 -0.63 30.54
C GLU A 191 13.39 -1.19 30.26
N SER A 192 12.40 -0.69 31.01
CA SER A 192 11.05 -1.22 30.91
C SER A 192 10.32 -0.72 29.66
N LEU A 193 9.71 -1.66 28.93
CA LEU A 193 8.83 -1.38 27.80
C LEU A 193 7.45 -1.96 28.11
N LYS A 194 6.41 -1.13 28.04
CA LYS A 194 5.03 -1.59 28.14
C LYS A 194 4.36 -1.43 26.77
N LEU A 195 4.16 -2.54 26.07
CA LEU A 195 3.59 -2.53 24.72
C LEU A 195 2.12 -2.11 24.72
N SER A 196 1.77 -1.23 23.80
CA SER A 196 0.40 -1.01 23.34
C SER A 196 0.14 -1.98 22.18
N LEU A 197 -0.79 -2.92 22.35
CA LEU A 197 -1.03 -3.97 21.36
C LEU A 197 -2.07 -3.52 20.32
N TRP A 198 -1.84 -3.90 19.05
CA TRP A 198 -2.74 -3.60 17.93
C TRP A 198 -4.16 -4.12 18.17
N LYS A 199 -4.31 -5.28 18.82
CA LYS A 199 -5.62 -5.83 19.14
C LYS A 199 -6.47 -4.93 20.02
N ASP A 200 -5.84 -4.14 20.88
CA ASP A 200 -6.50 -3.30 21.88
C ASP A 200 -6.72 -1.86 21.37
N ASN A 201 -6.13 -1.52 20.22
CA ASN A 201 -6.34 -0.24 19.58
C ASN A 201 -7.78 -0.13 19.03
N LYS A 202 -8.54 0.80 19.63
CA LYS A 202 -9.92 1.13 19.23
C LYS A 202 -10.01 2.28 18.23
N GLY A 203 -8.90 3.00 18.03
CA GLY A 203 -8.77 4.12 17.10
C GLY A 203 -8.49 3.69 15.66
N ILE A 204 -8.03 2.46 15.41
CA ILE A 204 -7.85 1.95 14.06
C ILE A 204 -9.21 1.65 13.43
N THR A 205 -9.61 2.54 12.55
CA THR A 205 -10.72 2.33 11.63
C THR A 205 -10.17 1.78 10.32
N VAL A 206 -9.92 0.46 10.28
CA VAL A 206 -9.41 -0.26 9.08
C VAL A 206 -10.12 0.18 7.80
N GLY A 207 -11.46 0.28 7.88
CA GLY A 207 -12.28 0.71 6.75
C GLY A 207 -12.03 2.15 6.30
N ASP A 208 -11.67 3.07 7.19
CA ASP A 208 -11.50 4.48 6.81
C ASP A 208 -10.16 4.73 6.13
N ASN A 209 -9.08 4.07 6.55
CA ASN A 209 -7.80 4.13 5.84
C ASN A 209 -7.92 3.58 4.42
N LEU A 210 -8.64 2.47 4.26
CA LEU A 210 -8.90 1.90 2.95
C LEU A 210 -9.76 2.83 2.08
N LYS A 211 -10.82 3.42 2.64
CA LYS A 211 -11.63 4.43 1.95
C LYS A 211 -10.80 5.63 1.53
N THR A 212 -9.90 6.14 2.37
CA THR A 212 -9.00 7.25 2.04
C THR A 212 -8.09 6.87 0.88
N PHE A 213 -7.46 5.68 0.92
CA PHE A 213 -6.66 5.16 -0.19
C PHE A 213 -7.47 5.08 -1.50
N ILE A 214 -8.68 4.53 -1.47
CA ILE A 214 -9.56 4.41 -2.64
C ILE A 214 -9.97 5.81 -3.15
N ALA A 215 -10.42 6.69 -2.26
CA ALA A 215 -10.91 8.02 -2.59
C ALA A 215 -9.82 8.88 -3.24
N ARG A 216 -8.58 8.86 -2.72
CA ARG A 216 -7.43 9.55 -3.31
C ARG A 216 -7.19 9.11 -4.75
N ASN A 217 -7.14 7.80 -4.98
CA ASN A 217 -6.87 7.23 -6.30
C ASN A 217 -8.00 7.53 -7.29
N ARG A 218 -9.26 7.33 -6.89
CA ARG A 218 -10.42 7.64 -7.74
C ARG A 218 -10.49 9.13 -8.08
N TYR A 219 -10.32 10.01 -7.09
CA TYR A 219 -10.34 11.46 -7.29
C TYR A 219 -9.25 11.92 -8.26
N LEU A 220 -7.99 11.59 -7.97
CA LEU A 220 -6.85 12.12 -8.70
C LEU A 220 -6.60 11.41 -10.04
N LEU A 221 -6.79 10.09 -10.08
CA LEU A 221 -6.38 9.26 -11.22
C LEU A 221 -7.56 8.89 -12.12
N ASN A 222 -8.78 8.78 -11.59
CA ASN A 222 -9.99 8.58 -12.41
C ASN A 222 -10.85 9.83 -12.60
N ASN A 223 -10.45 10.98 -12.04
CA ASN A 223 -11.23 12.22 -12.08
C ASN A 223 -12.62 12.08 -11.44
N ASP A 224 -12.78 11.16 -10.48
CA ASP A 224 -14.04 10.96 -9.79
C ASP A 224 -14.26 12.06 -8.73
N THR A 225 -14.90 13.14 -9.16
CA THR A 225 -15.16 14.31 -8.32
C THR A 225 -16.15 14.04 -7.17
N THR A 226 -16.87 12.90 -7.18
CA THR A 226 -17.79 12.54 -6.09
C THR A 226 -17.04 12.27 -4.78
N GLN A 227 -15.78 11.88 -4.86
CA GLN A 227 -14.90 11.63 -3.71
C GLN A 227 -14.47 12.91 -2.98
N LEU A 228 -14.62 14.09 -3.61
CA LEU A 228 -14.08 15.34 -3.08
C LEU A 228 -14.63 15.65 -1.69
N VAL A 229 -15.96 15.57 -1.50
CA VAL A 229 -16.58 15.93 -0.21
C VAL A 229 -16.07 15.04 0.92
N TRP A 230 -15.87 13.76 0.66
CA TRP A 230 -15.29 12.82 1.62
C TRP A 230 -13.85 13.19 1.96
N LEU A 231 -13.00 13.42 0.95
CA LEU A 231 -11.60 13.79 1.13
C LEU A 231 -11.44 15.11 1.90
N LEU A 232 -12.25 16.12 1.60
CA LEU A 232 -12.20 17.41 2.30
C LEU A 232 -12.60 17.35 3.77
N LYS A 233 -13.21 16.25 4.21
CA LYS A 233 -13.65 16.03 5.60
C LYS A 233 -12.76 15.04 6.35
N HIS A 234 -12.23 14.04 5.64
CA HIS A 234 -11.52 12.91 6.25
C HIS A 234 -10.02 12.86 5.94
N ASP A 235 -9.54 13.72 5.03
CA ASP A 235 -8.17 13.69 4.55
C ASP A 235 -7.61 15.11 4.32
N GLU A 236 -7.91 16.00 5.27
CA GLU A 236 -7.69 17.44 5.14
C GLU A 236 -6.21 17.80 4.90
N LEU A 237 -5.28 17.14 5.60
CA LEU A 237 -3.84 17.41 5.47
C LEU A 237 -3.33 17.12 4.06
N PHE A 238 -3.76 15.99 3.47
CA PHE A 238 -3.40 15.64 2.10
C PHE A 238 -3.99 16.64 1.10
N MET A 239 -5.26 17.00 1.29
CA MET A 239 -5.95 17.94 0.42
C MET A 239 -5.33 19.35 0.50
N GLU A 240 -4.99 19.83 1.70
CA GLU A 240 -4.24 21.07 1.89
C GLU A 240 -2.91 21.03 1.14
N ALA A 241 -2.13 19.95 1.33
CA ALA A 241 -0.81 19.80 0.72
C ALA A 241 -0.86 19.76 -0.83
N LEU A 242 -1.92 19.19 -1.43
CA LEU A 242 -2.10 19.23 -2.88
C LEU A 242 -2.12 20.68 -3.42
N ILE A 243 -2.79 21.60 -2.73
CA ILE A 243 -2.84 23.01 -3.13
C ILE A 243 -1.55 23.73 -2.72
N LYS A 244 -1.23 23.69 -1.43
CA LYS A 244 -0.16 24.48 -0.82
C LYS A 244 1.22 24.09 -1.32
N THR A 245 1.49 22.79 -1.45
CA THR A 245 2.81 22.28 -1.81
C THR A 245 2.94 22.07 -3.32
N TYR A 246 1.88 21.60 -3.98
CA TYR A 246 1.93 21.18 -5.38
C TYR A 246 1.15 22.08 -6.36
N GLY A 247 0.40 23.08 -5.88
CA GLY A 247 -0.35 23.99 -6.75
C GLY A 247 -1.46 23.31 -7.54
N TYR A 248 -2.11 22.30 -6.98
CA TYR A 248 -3.20 21.57 -7.63
C TYR A 248 -4.52 22.38 -7.61
N TYR A 249 -4.72 23.24 -8.61
CA TYR A 249 -5.88 24.14 -8.72
C TYR A 249 -7.00 23.63 -9.66
N GLU A 250 -6.98 22.35 -10.02
CA GLU A 250 -7.89 21.78 -11.03
C GLU A 250 -9.37 21.77 -10.65
N ASN A 251 -9.68 21.86 -9.35
CA ASN A 251 -11.05 21.83 -8.86
C ASN A 251 -11.37 23.08 -8.03
N LYS A 252 -12.23 23.94 -8.57
CA LYS A 252 -12.64 25.19 -7.91
C LYS A 252 -13.17 24.97 -6.48
N LYS A 253 -13.97 23.93 -6.24
CA LYS A 253 -14.50 23.64 -4.88
C LYS A 253 -13.39 23.29 -3.89
N HIS A 254 -12.35 22.59 -4.33
CA HIS A 254 -11.18 22.29 -3.50
C HIS A 254 -10.41 23.57 -3.15
N VAL A 255 -10.19 24.43 -4.14
CA VAL A 255 -9.53 25.74 -3.95
C VAL A 255 -10.34 26.65 -3.01
N ASP A 256 -11.65 26.73 -3.20
CA ASP A 256 -12.55 27.51 -2.36
C ASP A 256 -12.57 26.99 -0.91
N TRP A 257 -12.51 25.66 -0.72
CA TRP A 257 -12.39 25.05 0.61
C TRP A 257 -11.09 25.45 1.29
N TYR A 258 -9.96 25.40 0.59
CA TYR A 258 -8.65 25.77 1.14
C TYR A 258 -8.62 27.26 1.53
N ASN A 259 -9.12 28.14 0.66
CA ASN A 259 -9.11 29.59 0.90
C ASN A 259 -9.97 30.02 2.10
N LYS A 260 -11.03 29.27 2.44
CA LYS A 260 -11.90 29.58 3.59
C LYS A 260 -11.28 29.23 4.94
N ARG A 261 -10.21 28.44 4.95
CA ARG A 261 -9.55 27.95 6.17
C ARG A 261 -8.27 28.72 6.51
N ARG A 262 -7.87 29.64 5.63
CA ARG A 262 -6.73 30.55 5.82
C ARG A 262 -7.21 31.85 6.45
#